data_AF-A0AAV8R5G5-F1
#
_entry.id   AF-A0AAV8R5G5-F1
#
_cell.length_a   1.000
_cell.length_b   1.000
_cell.length_c   1.000
_cell.angle_alpha   90.00
_cell.angle_beta   90.00
_cell.angle_gamma   90.00
#
_symmetry.space_group_name_H-M   'P 1'
#
loop_
_entity.id
_entity.type
_entity.pdbx_description
1 polymer ?
#
loop_
_entity_poly.entity_id
_entity_poly.type
_entity_poly.pdbx_seq_one_letter_code
_entity_poly.pdbx_strand_id
1 'polypeptide(L)'
;MGPGLYFEIGRKARELLYRDYQTDHKVTITTCTSNGVEITASGTRKNDLIFGEIQSHIKNKNVTFDVKTNSDSNVTSTITIDELASPGLKTIFSFVVPDQRSGKVEIQYLHDYTGINASIGLTANPVVNLSGVVGSKTLSVGADVAFDTATGKFIKYNAGLSITNADLIAALILNNRGDSLSASYYHLVKSLSRTAVGAELTHCFSSNENTLTFGTQHALDLLTTVKARINSSDRFAYGSC
;
A
#
# COMPACT_ATOMS: atom_id res chain seq x y z
N MET A 1 18.84 7.54 4.77
CA MET A 1 17.41 7.30 4.41
C MET A 1 17.39 6.86 2.98
N GLY A 2 17.29 5.55 2.79
CA GLY A 2 17.43 4.89 1.50
C GLY A 2 16.16 4.88 0.67
N PRO A 3 16.17 4.11 -0.43
CA PRO A 3 15.14 4.16 -1.47
C PRO A 3 13.79 3.56 -1.05
N GLY A 4 13.71 2.95 0.15
CA GLY A 4 12.51 2.31 0.64
C GLY A 4 12.28 0.92 0.04
N LEU A 5 11.07 0.38 0.22
CA LEU A 5 10.66 -0.91 -0.35
C LEU A 5 9.97 -0.72 -1.70
N TYR A 6 9.90 -1.79 -2.51
CA TYR A 6 9.33 -1.72 -3.86
C TYR A 6 7.91 -1.16 -3.88
N PHE A 7 7.08 -1.58 -2.93
CA PHE A 7 5.70 -1.09 -2.84
C PHE A 7 5.59 0.41 -2.54
N GLU A 8 6.68 1.07 -2.11
CA GLU A 8 6.70 2.51 -1.84
C GLU A 8 6.89 3.34 -3.12
N ILE A 9 7.38 2.73 -4.22
CA ILE A 9 7.51 3.40 -5.53
C ILE A 9 6.13 3.86 -6.00
N GLY A 10 5.94 5.17 -6.19
CA GLY A 10 4.63 5.73 -6.57
C GLY A 10 3.56 5.67 -5.47
N ARG A 11 3.91 5.34 -4.21
CA ARG A 11 2.92 5.29 -3.11
C ARG A 11 2.27 6.64 -2.85
N LYS A 12 3.02 7.74 -2.91
CA LYS A 12 2.50 9.10 -2.64
C LYS A 12 1.41 9.52 -3.62
N ALA A 13 1.61 9.26 -4.92
CA ALA A 13 0.57 9.49 -5.92
C ALA A 13 -0.65 8.58 -5.65
N ARG A 14 -0.43 7.28 -5.38
CA ARG A 14 -1.52 6.35 -5.08
C ARG A 14 -2.32 6.73 -3.83
N GLU A 15 -1.65 7.18 -2.77
CA GLU A 15 -2.30 7.69 -1.56
C GLU A 15 -3.16 8.92 -1.84
N LEU A 16 -2.69 9.85 -2.68
CA LEU A 16 -3.44 11.03 -3.07
C LEU A 16 -4.66 10.68 -3.94
N LEU A 17 -4.52 9.71 -4.85
CA LEU A 17 -5.50 9.40 -5.89
C LEU A 17 -6.49 8.30 -5.51
N TYR A 18 -6.18 7.44 -4.55
CA TYR A 18 -7.04 6.29 -4.25
C TYR A 18 -7.41 6.14 -2.78
N ARG A 19 -6.65 6.74 -1.87
CA ARG A 19 -6.98 6.68 -0.44
C ARG A 19 -8.12 7.62 -0.10
N ASP A 20 -9.06 7.13 0.71
CA ASP A 20 -10.20 7.88 1.25
C ASP A 20 -11.26 8.32 0.22
N TYR A 21 -11.21 7.82 -1.02
CA TYR A 21 -12.31 7.95 -1.99
C TYR A 21 -13.21 6.73 -1.90
N GLN A 22 -14.23 6.80 -1.05
CA GLN A 22 -15.30 5.80 -1.03
C GLN A 22 -16.61 6.41 -1.52
N THR A 23 -17.25 5.73 -2.46
CA THR A 23 -18.64 5.99 -2.87
C THR A 23 -19.65 5.41 -1.87
N ASP A 24 -19.22 4.44 -1.06
CA ASP A 24 -20.05 3.74 -0.09
C ASP A 24 -20.08 4.50 1.25
N HIS A 25 -21.19 4.42 1.99
CA HIS A 25 -21.28 5.03 3.33
C HIS A 25 -20.43 4.22 4.32
N LYS A 26 -19.23 4.72 4.62
CA LYS A 26 -18.34 4.15 5.63
C LYS A 26 -18.26 5.05 6.86
N VAL A 27 -18.49 4.46 8.03
CA VAL A 27 -18.19 5.06 9.33
C VAL A 27 -16.97 4.36 9.89
N THR A 28 -16.01 5.10 10.43
CA THR A 28 -14.81 4.56 11.07
C THR A 28 -14.58 5.30 12.37
N ILE A 29 -14.40 4.55 13.45
CA ILE A 29 -14.16 5.06 14.81
C ILE A 29 -12.85 4.45 15.28
N THR A 30 -11.88 5.30 15.55
CA THR A 30 -10.57 4.88 16.07
C THR A 30 -10.42 5.38 17.50
N THR A 31 -10.13 4.47 18.42
CA THR A 31 -9.86 4.76 19.82
C THR A 31 -8.43 4.39 20.15
N CYS A 32 -7.65 5.35 20.63
CA CYS A 32 -6.27 5.14 21.06
C CYS A 32 -6.20 5.16 22.58
N THR A 33 -5.57 4.14 23.17
CA THR A 33 -5.29 4.10 24.61
C THR A 33 -3.91 4.67 24.91
N SER A 34 -3.69 5.15 26.13
CA SER A 34 -2.39 5.65 26.60
C SER A 34 -1.27 4.61 26.51
N ASN A 35 -1.63 3.32 26.47
CA ASN A 35 -0.69 2.21 26.45
C ASN A 35 -0.26 1.80 25.03
N GLY A 36 -0.63 2.58 24.00
CA GLY A 36 -0.22 2.32 22.61
C GLY A 36 -1.07 1.29 21.86
N VAL A 37 -2.23 0.92 22.42
CA VAL A 37 -3.24 0.11 21.71
C VAL A 37 -4.18 1.05 20.96
N GLU A 38 -4.32 0.83 19.66
CA GLU A 38 -5.23 1.52 18.76
C GLU A 38 -6.29 0.52 18.26
N ILE A 39 -7.56 0.80 18.56
CA ILE A 39 -8.69 -0.02 18.11
C ILE A 39 -9.49 0.80 17.12
N THR A 40 -9.61 0.30 15.89
CA THR A 40 -10.39 0.89 14.83
C THR A 40 -11.59 -0.01 14.52
N ALA A 41 -12.80 0.50 14.75
CA ALA A 41 -14.04 -0.14 14.34
C ALA A 41 -14.58 0.60 13.12
N SER A 42 -14.95 -0.12 12.06
CA SER A 42 -15.55 0.47 10.87
C SER A 42 -16.76 -0.32 10.39
N GLY A 43 -17.75 0.42 9.88
CA GLY A 43 -18.97 -0.12 9.27
C GLY A 43 -19.13 0.50 7.89
N THR A 44 -19.16 -0.33 6.86
CA THR A 44 -19.36 0.10 5.47
C THR A 44 -20.68 -0.44 4.96
N ARG A 45 -21.59 0.43 4.49
CA ARG A 45 -22.82 0.03 3.82
C ARG A 45 -22.63 0.08 2.30
N LYS A 46 -22.80 -1.05 1.64
CA LYS A 46 -22.68 -1.20 0.19
C LYS A 46 -23.84 -2.04 -0.34
N ASN A 47 -24.62 -1.50 -1.29
CA ASN A 47 -25.76 -2.19 -1.91
C ASN A 47 -26.70 -2.87 -0.88
N ASP A 48 -27.09 -2.11 0.16
CA ASP A 48 -27.91 -2.58 1.30
C ASP A 48 -27.31 -3.66 2.21
N LEU A 49 -26.10 -4.12 1.95
CA LEU A 49 -25.33 -4.97 2.86
C LEU A 49 -24.46 -4.10 3.77
N ILE A 50 -24.35 -4.48 5.04
CA ILE A 50 -23.50 -3.82 6.03
C ILE A 50 -22.32 -4.74 6.34
N PHE A 51 -21.11 -4.24 6.13
CA PHE A 51 -19.87 -4.90 6.43
C PHE A 51 -19.22 -4.23 7.64
N GLY A 52 -19.05 -4.98 8.71
CA GLY A 52 -18.32 -4.58 9.90
C GLY A 52 -16.88 -5.07 9.84
N GLU A 53 -15.95 -4.23 10.28
CA GLU A 53 -14.54 -4.56 10.43
C GLU A 53 -14.02 -3.97 11.73
N ILE A 54 -13.33 -4.79 12.52
CA ILE A 54 -12.64 -4.36 13.73
C ILE A 54 -11.16 -4.68 13.54
N GLN A 55 -10.32 -3.66 13.67
CA GLN A 55 -8.87 -3.78 13.67
C GLN A 55 -8.33 -3.33 15.03
N SER A 56 -7.44 -4.12 15.61
CA SER A 56 -6.68 -3.80 16.81
C SER A 56 -5.20 -3.80 16.46
N HIS A 57 -4.56 -2.66 16.63
CA HIS A 57 -3.13 -2.45 16.41
C HIS A 57 -2.48 -2.20 17.78
N ILE A 58 -1.66 -3.16 18.22
CA ILE A 58 -1.01 -3.15 19.53
C ILE A 58 0.49 -3.07 19.29
N LYS A 59 1.11 -1.95 19.64
CA LYS A 59 2.56 -1.79 19.55
C LYS A 59 3.19 -1.90 20.93
N ASN A 60 4.10 -2.86 21.10
CA ASN A 60 4.90 -3.02 22.31
C ASN A 60 6.39 -3.11 21.96
N LYS A 61 7.12 -2.02 22.22
CA LYS A 61 8.54 -1.87 21.86
C LYS A 61 8.77 -2.17 20.37
N ASN A 62 9.52 -3.23 20.08
CA ASN A 62 9.92 -3.67 18.74
C ASN A 62 8.94 -4.68 18.13
N VAL A 63 7.85 -5.02 18.83
CA VAL A 63 6.86 -5.98 18.34
C VAL A 63 5.53 -5.28 18.18
N THR A 64 4.91 -5.45 17.02
CA THR A 64 3.57 -4.96 16.70
C THR A 64 2.67 -6.16 16.42
N PHE A 65 1.53 -6.19 17.09
CA PHE A 65 0.49 -7.19 16.90
C PHE A 65 -0.74 -6.51 16.31
N ASP A 66 -1.09 -6.91 15.09
CA ASP A 66 -2.27 -6.46 14.37
C ASP A 66 -3.27 -7.60 14.27
N VAL A 67 -4.49 -7.38 14.76
CA VAL A 67 -5.59 -8.33 14.64
C VAL A 67 -6.74 -7.62 13.94
N LYS A 68 -7.20 -8.19 12.83
CA LYS A 68 -8.29 -7.68 12.01
C LYS A 68 -9.35 -8.75 11.85
N THR A 69 -10.58 -8.41 12.22
CA THR A 69 -11.75 -9.28 12.10
C THR A 69 -12.80 -8.60 11.25
N ASN A 70 -13.40 -9.33 10.32
CA ASN A 70 -14.48 -8.83 9.46
C ASN A 70 -15.80 -9.60 9.66
N SER A 71 -16.88 -9.10 9.06
CA SER A 71 -18.20 -9.76 9.07
C SER A 71 -18.23 -11.13 8.40
N ASP A 72 -17.25 -11.47 7.57
CA ASP A 72 -17.13 -12.79 6.93
C ASP A 72 -16.52 -13.85 7.87
N SER A 73 -16.38 -13.54 9.17
CA SER A 73 -15.79 -14.41 10.20
C SER A 73 -14.31 -14.76 9.96
N ASN A 74 -13.61 -13.96 9.14
CA ASN A 74 -12.17 -14.11 8.96
C ASN A 74 -11.43 -13.28 10.01
N VAL A 75 -10.50 -13.92 10.71
CA VAL A 75 -9.60 -13.27 11.68
C VAL A 75 -8.20 -13.28 11.10
N THR A 76 -7.77 -12.13 10.58
CA THR A 76 -6.40 -11.92 10.11
C THR A 76 -5.54 -11.46 11.28
N SER A 77 -4.51 -12.22 11.59
CA SER A 77 -3.53 -11.87 12.62
C SER A 77 -2.17 -11.65 11.97
N THR A 78 -1.56 -10.51 12.24
CA THR A 78 -0.25 -10.12 11.74
C THR A 78 0.65 -9.77 12.91
N ILE A 79 1.81 -10.41 12.99
CA ILE A 79 2.84 -10.19 13.99
C ILE A 79 4.03 -9.61 13.26
N THR A 80 4.42 -8.40 13.65
CA THR A 80 5.56 -7.69 13.08
C THR A 80 6.62 -7.54 14.14
N ILE A 81 7.85 -7.96 13.84
CA ILE A 81 9.01 -7.79 14.71
C ILE A 81 10.00 -6.91 13.97
N ASP A 82 10.15 -5.69 14.46
CA ASP A 82 11.13 -4.73 13.99
C ASP A 82 12.51 -5.01 14.63
N GLU A 83 13.58 -4.81 13.87
CA GLU A 83 14.98 -4.89 14.33
C GLU A 83 15.36 -6.23 14.98
N LEU A 84 14.87 -7.35 14.44
CA LEU A 84 15.05 -8.68 15.04
C LEU A 84 16.53 -9.05 15.30
N ALA A 85 17.42 -8.75 14.35
CA ALA A 85 18.85 -9.12 14.42
C ALA A 85 19.79 -8.02 13.93
N SER A 86 19.29 -7.03 13.18
CA SER A 86 20.08 -5.95 12.60
C SER A 86 19.20 -4.72 12.39
N PRO A 87 19.73 -3.49 12.54
CA PRO A 87 19.01 -2.27 12.18
C PRO A 87 18.49 -2.34 10.74
N GLY A 88 17.20 -2.06 10.56
CA GLY A 88 16.54 -2.09 9.24
C GLY A 88 15.99 -3.46 8.82
N LEU A 89 16.21 -4.54 9.60
CA LEU A 89 15.54 -5.83 9.37
C LEU A 89 14.19 -5.87 10.08
N LYS A 90 13.13 -6.21 9.34
CA LYS A 90 11.77 -6.32 9.84
C LYS A 90 11.18 -7.65 9.38
N THR A 91 10.65 -8.42 10.31
CA THR A 91 10.01 -9.72 10.03
C THR A 91 8.53 -9.62 10.30
N ILE A 92 7.71 -10.05 9.35
CA ILE A 92 6.26 -10.02 9.41
C ILE A 92 5.74 -11.44 9.23
N PHE A 93 4.96 -11.91 10.18
CA PHE A 93 4.24 -13.17 10.12
C PHE A 93 2.75 -12.86 10.04
N SER A 94 2.04 -13.44 9.08
CA SER A 94 0.60 -13.22 8.93
C SER A 94 -0.13 -14.53 8.67
N PHE A 95 -1.34 -14.65 9.19
CA PHE A 95 -2.23 -15.78 8.96
C PHE A 95 -3.68 -15.34 9.15
N VAL A 96 -4.59 -16.08 8.53
CA VAL A 96 -6.04 -15.86 8.53
C VAL A 96 -6.72 -17.10 9.07
N VAL A 97 -7.47 -16.98 10.15
CA VAL A 97 -8.29 -18.07 10.72
C VAL A 97 -9.72 -17.92 10.19
N PRO A 98 -10.38 -19.01 9.73
CA PRO A 98 -10.03 -20.43 9.88
C PRO A 98 -9.16 -21.03 8.77
N ASP A 99 -8.69 -20.25 7.80
CA ASP A 99 -7.89 -20.78 6.69
C ASP A 99 -6.50 -21.25 7.12
N GLN A 100 -6.34 -22.56 7.29
CA GLN A 100 -5.07 -23.18 7.69
C GLN A 100 -3.93 -23.01 6.66
N ARG A 101 -4.25 -22.62 5.41
CA ARG A 101 -3.27 -22.40 4.34
C ARG A 101 -2.99 -20.92 4.08
N SER A 102 -3.39 -20.04 4.99
CA SER A 102 -3.21 -18.59 4.84
C SER A 102 -1.89 -18.07 5.42
N GLY A 103 -1.11 -18.94 6.10
CA GLY A 103 0.14 -18.56 6.73
C GLY A 103 1.10 -17.94 5.70
N LYS A 104 1.76 -16.84 6.07
CA LYS A 104 2.74 -16.16 5.24
C LYS A 104 3.82 -15.55 6.12
N VAL A 105 5.07 -15.75 5.73
CA VAL A 105 6.24 -15.10 6.33
C VAL A 105 6.77 -14.08 5.34
N GLU A 106 7.12 -12.90 5.82
CA GLU A 106 7.70 -11.81 5.06
C GLU A 106 8.88 -11.22 5.83
N ILE A 107 9.96 -10.92 5.12
CA ILE A 107 11.22 -10.39 5.65
C ILE A 107 11.57 -9.18 4.80
N GLN A 108 11.60 -8.02 5.45
CA GLN A 108 11.96 -6.74 4.86
C GLN A 108 13.32 -6.33 5.40
N TYR A 109 14.23 -5.98 4.51
CA TYR A 109 15.54 -5.45 4.86
C TYR A 109 15.74 -4.09 4.21
N LEU A 110 15.86 -3.07 5.04
CA LEU A 110 16.07 -1.68 4.63
C LEU A 110 17.49 -1.26 4.98
N HIS A 111 18.19 -0.77 3.96
CA HIS A 111 19.52 -0.20 4.08
C HIS A 111 19.56 1.16 3.37
N ASP A 112 20.64 1.92 3.54
CA ASP A 112 20.71 3.29 3.05
C ASP A 112 20.65 3.45 1.53
N TYR A 113 20.91 2.38 0.77
CA TYR A 113 20.85 2.39 -0.70
C TYR A 113 20.07 1.22 -1.30
N THR A 114 19.52 0.35 -0.45
CA THR A 114 18.80 -0.84 -0.91
C THR A 114 17.64 -1.16 0.02
N GLY A 115 16.53 -1.60 -0.56
CA GLY A 115 15.40 -2.15 0.18
C GLY A 115 15.02 -3.49 -0.45
N ILE A 116 15.11 -4.56 0.32
CA ILE A 116 14.78 -5.92 -0.11
C ILE A 116 13.55 -6.36 0.67
N ASN A 117 12.62 -7.03 0.00
CA ASN A 117 11.51 -7.70 0.64
C ASN A 117 11.36 -9.10 0.06
N ALA A 118 11.36 -10.11 0.93
CA ALA A 118 11.16 -11.50 0.56
C ALA A 118 9.97 -12.05 1.35
N SER A 119 9.04 -12.73 0.69
CA SER A 119 7.95 -13.41 1.37
C SER A 119 7.64 -14.77 0.79
N ILE A 120 7.10 -15.64 1.63
CA ILE A 120 6.75 -17.01 1.30
C ILE A 120 5.44 -17.40 1.99
N GLY A 121 4.54 -18.01 1.24
CA GLY A 121 3.35 -18.66 1.81
C GLY A 121 3.74 -19.95 2.55
N LEU A 122 3.17 -20.18 3.73
CA LEU A 122 3.34 -21.40 4.53
C LEU A 122 2.27 -22.43 4.17
N THR A 123 2.29 -22.89 2.93
CA THR A 123 1.33 -23.87 2.40
C THR A 123 2.05 -25.01 1.70
N ALA A 124 1.33 -26.05 1.30
CA ALA A 124 1.91 -27.16 0.51
C ALA A 124 2.47 -26.69 -0.85
N ASN A 125 1.91 -25.60 -1.39
CA ASN A 125 2.25 -25.01 -2.68
C ASN A 125 2.60 -23.53 -2.46
N PRO A 126 3.78 -23.24 -1.87
CA PRO A 126 4.13 -21.88 -1.50
C PRO A 126 4.30 -20.98 -2.72
N VAL A 127 3.77 -19.77 -2.62
CA VAL A 127 4.16 -18.68 -3.53
C VAL A 127 5.29 -17.91 -2.87
N VAL A 128 6.42 -17.81 -3.56
CA VAL A 128 7.58 -17.02 -3.13
C VAL A 128 7.52 -15.69 -3.85
N ASN A 129 7.59 -14.59 -3.11
CA ASN A 129 7.67 -13.25 -3.66
C ASN A 129 8.99 -12.60 -3.22
N LEU A 130 9.70 -12.00 -4.15
CA LEU A 130 10.95 -11.30 -3.91
C LEU A 130 10.88 -9.96 -4.63
N SER A 131 11.11 -8.89 -3.88
CA SER A 131 11.27 -7.55 -4.44
C SER A 131 12.52 -6.89 -3.90
N GLY A 132 13.10 -6.04 -4.73
CA GLY A 132 14.31 -5.31 -4.43
C GLY A 132 14.24 -3.93 -5.04
N VAL A 133 14.75 -2.94 -4.31
CA VAL A 133 14.91 -1.56 -4.77
C VAL A 133 16.35 -1.17 -4.47
N VAL A 134 17.00 -0.56 -5.46
CA VAL A 134 18.33 0.01 -5.30
C VAL A 134 18.28 1.45 -5.78
N GLY A 135 18.92 2.35 -5.04
CA GLY A 135 18.96 3.74 -5.42
C GLY A 135 19.28 4.70 -4.29
N SER A 136 19.17 5.97 -4.60
CA SER A 136 19.35 7.07 -3.66
C SER A 136 18.00 7.71 -3.33
N LYS A 137 18.04 8.80 -2.55
CA LYS A 137 16.87 9.62 -2.25
C LYS A 137 16.23 10.24 -3.49
N THR A 138 16.97 10.42 -4.58
CA THR A 138 16.50 11.13 -5.78
C THR A 138 16.10 10.20 -6.91
N LEU A 139 16.72 9.03 -7.00
CA LEU A 139 16.47 8.06 -8.05
C LEU A 139 16.50 6.67 -7.44
N SER A 140 15.42 5.92 -7.60
CA SER A 140 15.35 4.52 -7.19
C SER A 140 14.75 3.65 -8.27
N VAL A 141 15.33 2.45 -8.44
CA VAL A 141 14.87 1.45 -9.39
C VAL A 141 14.59 0.18 -8.59
N GLY A 142 13.47 -0.46 -8.86
CA GLY A 142 13.13 -1.71 -8.22
C GLY A 142 12.43 -2.69 -9.14
N ALA A 143 12.45 -3.93 -8.71
CA ALA A 143 11.75 -5.03 -9.35
C ALA A 143 11.04 -5.86 -8.29
N ASP A 144 9.94 -6.50 -8.69
CA ASP A 144 9.15 -7.38 -7.84
C ASP A 144 8.71 -8.60 -8.64
N VAL A 145 9.11 -9.78 -8.17
CA VAL A 145 8.84 -11.06 -8.81
C VAL A 145 8.09 -11.98 -7.85
N ALA A 146 7.17 -12.78 -8.38
CA ALA A 146 6.58 -13.88 -7.64
C ALA A 146 6.64 -15.17 -8.44
N PHE A 147 7.03 -16.24 -7.77
CA PHE A 147 7.19 -17.59 -8.29
C PHE A 147 6.24 -18.53 -7.56
N ASP A 148 5.46 -19.27 -8.34
CA ASP A 148 4.57 -20.32 -7.83
C ASP A 148 5.29 -21.67 -7.92
N THR A 149 5.56 -22.29 -6.76
CA THR A 149 6.29 -23.56 -6.72
C THR A 149 5.48 -24.75 -7.20
N ALA A 150 4.14 -24.66 -7.22
CA ALA A 150 3.30 -25.75 -7.73
C ALA A 150 3.38 -25.85 -9.25
N THR A 151 3.31 -24.71 -9.92
CA THR A 151 3.36 -24.64 -11.39
C THR A 151 4.77 -24.48 -11.95
N GLY A 152 5.74 -24.12 -11.10
CA GLY A 152 7.10 -23.84 -11.51
C GLY A 152 7.23 -22.59 -12.37
N LYS A 153 6.28 -21.65 -12.27
CA LYS A 153 6.19 -20.47 -13.16
C LYS A 153 6.27 -19.16 -12.38
N PHE A 154 6.83 -18.14 -13.04
CA PHE A 154 6.73 -16.77 -12.57
C PHE A 154 5.32 -16.24 -12.80
N ILE A 155 4.60 -15.99 -11.71
CA ILE A 155 3.23 -15.48 -11.76
C ILE A 155 3.17 -13.95 -11.76
N LYS A 156 4.24 -13.29 -11.32
CA LYS A 156 4.37 -11.83 -11.27
C LYS A 156 5.81 -11.43 -11.63
N TYR A 157 5.95 -10.43 -12.48
CA TYR A 157 7.20 -9.70 -12.67
C TYR A 157 6.85 -8.26 -12.98
N ASN A 158 7.20 -7.36 -12.07
CA ASN A 158 6.95 -5.95 -12.17
C ASN A 158 8.28 -5.20 -12.03
N ALA A 159 8.38 -4.05 -12.68
CA ALA A 159 9.52 -3.16 -12.59
C ALA A 159 9.03 -1.77 -12.21
N GLY A 160 9.83 -1.00 -11.50
CA GLY A 160 9.48 0.31 -11.00
C GLY A 160 10.67 1.24 -11.02
N LEU A 161 10.43 2.49 -11.37
CA LEU A 161 11.38 3.60 -11.32
C LEU A 161 10.71 4.72 -10.54
N SER A 162 11.42 5.33 -9.60
CA SER A 162 10.98 6.52 -8.87
C SER A 162 12.03 7.60 -9.02
N ILE A 163 11.58 8.81 -9.31
CA ILE A 163 12.37 10.04 -9.33
C ILE A 163 11.76 10.95 -8.29
N THR A 164 12.55 11.34 -7.30
CA THR A 164 12.14 12.23 -6.22
C THR A 164 13.01 13.49 -6.26
N ASN A 165 12.34 14.63 -6.34
CA ASN A 165 12.89 15.96 -6.20
C ASN A 165 12.17 16.65 -5.03
N ALA A 166 12.70 17.75 -4.50
CA ALA A 166 12.31 18.40 -3.25
C ALA A 166 10.79 18.34 -2.96
N ASP A 167 9.97 18.76 -3.93
CA ASP A 167 8.51 18.80 -3.81
C ASP A 167 7.78 17.92 -4.83
N LEU A 168 8.49 17.09 -5.59
CA LEU A 168 7.95 16.37 -6.75
C LEU A 168 8.42 14.92 -6.77
N ILE A 169 7.48 13.99 -6.87
CA ILE A 169 7.74 12.56 -7.00
C ILE A 169 7.08 12.07 -8.27
N ALA A 170 7.89 11.59 -9.21
CA ALA A 170 7.41 10.90 -10.40
C ALA A 170 7.78 9.42 -10.28
N ALA A 171 6.89 8.52 -10.68
CA ALA A 171 7.19 7.10 -10.72
C ALA A 171 6.63 6.44 -11.98
N LEU A 172 7.40 5.54 -12.56
CA LEU A 172 7.02 4.73 -13.71
C LEU A 172 7.04 3.26 -13.27
N ILE A 173 5.93 2.55 -13.44
CA ILE A 173 5.77 1.18 -12.99
C ILE A 173 5.25 0.33 -14.14
N LEU A 174 5.96 -0.75 -14.44
CA LEU A 174 5.52 -1.79 -15.35
C LEU A 174 4.94 -2.94 -14.53
N ASN A 175 3.65 -3.21 -14.71
CA ASN A 175 2.86 -4.19 -13.97
C ASN A 175 2.34 -5.30 -14.89
N ASN A 176 1.64 -6.27 -14.29
CA ASN A 176 0.89 -7.31 -14.99
C ASN A 176 1.74 -8.05 -16.01
N ARG A 177 2.95 -8.47 -15.62
CA ARG A 177 3.85 -9.21 -16.53
C ARG A 177 4.20 -8.40 -17.78
N GLY A 178 4.34 -7.08 -17.66
CA GLY A 178 4.67 -6.20 -18.78
C GLY A 178 3.47 -5.70 -19.55
N ASP A 179 2.25 -6.07 -19.17
CA ASP A 179 1.03 -5.70 -19.89
C ASP A 179 0.52 -4.29 -19.54
N SER A 180 0.86 -3.75 -18.37
CA SER A 180 0.36 -2.43 -17.96
C SER A 180 1.50 -1.50 -17.56
N LEU A 181 1.59 -0.35 -18.22
CA LEU A 181 2.55 0.70 -17.91
C LEU A 181 1.84 1.87 -17.22
N SER A 182 2.22 2.15 -15.97
CA SER A 182 1.67 3.23 -15.16
C SER A 182 2.71 4.31 -14.93
N ALA A 183 2.44 5.53 -15.37
CA ALA A 183 3.20 6.73 -15.04
C ALA A 183 2.42 7.56 -14.03
N SER A 184 3.02 7.85 -12.88
CA SER A 184 2.41 8.62 -11.80
C SER A 184 3.26 9.83 -11.45
N TYR A 185 2.58 10.88 -11.02
CA TYR A 185 3.13 12.18 -10.69
C TYR A 185 2.47 12.66 -9.40
N TYR A 186 3.28 13.16 -8.47
CA TYR A 186 2.85 13.76 -7.23
C TYR A 186 3.66 15.03 -7.00
N HIS A 187 2.99 16.14 -6.68
CA HIS A 187 3.62 17.40 -6.39
C HIS A 187 3.01 18.07 -5.17
N LEU A 188 3.86 18.40 -4.20
CA LEU A 188 3.49 19.14 -3.00
C LEU A 188 3.64 20.64 -3.28
N VAL A 189 2.55 21.30 -3.62
CA VAL A 189 2.55 22.73 -3.98
C VAL A 189 2.84 23.61 -2.76
N LYS A 190 2.25 23.26 -1.61
CA LYS A 190 2.38 24.07 -0.38
C LYS A 190 2.41 23.18 0.84
N SER A 191 3.57 23.15 1.51
CA SER A 191 3.77 22.33 2.71
C SER A 191 2.88 22.78 3.88
N LEU A 192 2.75 24.09 4.12
CA LEU A 192 1.95 24.63 5.23
C LEU A 192 0.46 24.27 5.14
N SER A 193 -0.16 24.37 3.97
CA SER A 193 -1.58 24.05 3.75
C SER A 193 -1.78 22.62 3.22
N ARG A 194 -0.77 21.75 3.35
CA ARG A 194 -0.75 20.34 2.88
C ARG A 194 -1.36 20.17 1.48
N THR A 195 -1.14 21.15 0.60
CA THR A 195 -1.77 21.18 -0.72
C THR A 195 -0.91 20.37 -1.67
N ALA A 196 -1.48 19.30 -2.21
CA ALA A 196 -0.79 18.48 -3.19
C ALA A 196 -1.71 18.15 -4.37
N VAL A 197 -1.06 17.93 -5.50
CA VAL A 197 -1.69 17.52 -6.75
C VAL A 197 -1.02 16.26 -7.25
N GLY A 198 -1.74 15.45 -7.99
CA GLY A 198 -1.20 14.24 -8.55
C GLY A 198 -1.98 13.78 -9.77
N ALA A 199 -1.28 13.01 -10.59
CA ALA A 199 -1.82 12.43 -11.80
C ALA A 199 -1.27 11.02 -11.95
N GLU A 200 -2.05 10.14 -12.56
CA GLU A 200 -1.62 8.80 -12.94
C GLU A 200 -2.21 8.47 -14.30
N LEU A 201 -1.34 8.09 -15.24
CA LEU A 201 -1.69 7.55 -16.55
C LEU A 201 -1.30 6.08 -16.58
N THR A 202 -2.26 5.20 -16.79
CA THR A 202 -2.01 3.78 -17.00
C THR A 202 -2.43 3.38 -18.41
N HIS A 203 -1.49 2.82 -19.16
CA HIS A 203 -1.71 2.22 -20.46
C HIS A 203 -1.69 0.69 -20.34
N CYS A 204 -2.70 0.03 -20.89
CA CYS A 204 -2.77 -1.43 -20.96
C CYS A 204 -2.48 -1.87 -22.40
N PHE A 205 -1.41 -2.63 -22.62
CA PHE A 205 -0.99 -3.06 -23.96
C PHE A 205 -1.94 -4.10 -24.56
N SER A 206 -2.51 -5.00 -23.75
CA SER A 206 -3.45 -6.03 -24.20
C SER A 206 -4.79 -5.47 -24.66
N SER A 207 -5.38 -4.52 -23.93
CA SER A 207 -6.65 -3.89 -24.30
C SER A 207 -6.47 -2.61 -25.14
N ASN A 208 -5.24 -2.10 -25.26
CA ASN A 208 -4.91 -0.82 -25.88
C ASN A 208 -5.72 0.36 -25.29
N GLU A 209 -6.04 0.28 -23.99
CA GLU A 209 -6.80 1.28 -23.27
C GLU A 209 -5.89 2.18 -22.43
N ASN A 210 -6.30 3.44 -22.29
CA ASN A 210 -5.64 4.44 -21.46
C ASN A 210 -6.58 4.88 -20.34
N THR A 211 -6.11 4.80 -19.11
CA THR A 211 -6.81 5.33 -17.94
C THR A 211 -6.00 6.49 -17.37
N LEU A 212 -6.60 7.68 -17.36
CA LEU A 212 -5.98 8.88 -16.82
C LEU A 212 -6.77 9.34 -15.59
N THR A 213 -6.07 9.45 -14.46
CA THR A 213 -6.62 9.88 -13.19
C THR A 213 -5.89 11.12 -12.70
N PHE A 214 -6.64 12.15 -12.31
CA PHE A 214 -6.13 13.34 -11.66
C PHE A 214 -6.73 13.49 -10.29
N GLY A 215 -5.98 14.03 -9.35
CA GLY A 215 -6.50 14.36 -8.04
C GLY A 215 -5.73 15.45 -7.34
N THR A 216 -6.40 16.03 -6.36
CA THR A 216 -5.86 17.09 -5.53
C THR A 216 -6.30 16.88 -4.09
N GLN A 217 -5.44 17.27 -3.16
CA GLN A 217 -5.76 17.41 -1.76
C GLN A 217 -5.42 18.81 -1.29
N HIS A 218 -6.26 19.36 -0.40
CA HIS A 218 -6.05 20.66 0.21
C HIS A 218 -6.55 20.63 1.64
N ALA A 219 -5.70 21.02 2.60
CA ALA A 219 -6.12 21.22 3.98
C ALA A 219 -6.72 22.62 4.11
N LEU A 220 -8.00 22.69 4.50
CA LEU A 220 -8.70 23.96 4.76
C LEU A 220 -8.28 24.54 6.12
N ASP A 221 -8.06 23.66 7.11
CA ASP A 221 -7.53 23.99 8.42
C ASP A 221 -6.67 22.82 8.96
N LEU A 222 -6.26 22.87 10.23
CA LEU A 222 -5.44 21.82 10.85
C LEU A 222 -6.15 20.47 11.02
N LEU A 223 -7.49 20.44 10.90
CA LEU A 223 -8.36 19.30 11.17
C LEU A 223 -9.15 18.82 9.95
N THR A 224 -9.30 19.65 8.91
CA THR A 224 -10.17 19.44 7.76
C THR A 224 -9.36 19.34 6.49
N THR A 225 -9.42 18.19 5.81
CA THR A 225 -8.75 17.98 4.52
C THR A 225 -9.76 17.60 3.45
N VAL A 226 -9.74 18.32 2.33
CA VAL A 226 -10.58 18.04 1.16
C VAL A 226 -9.75 17.35 0.09
N LYS A 227 -10.31 16.28 -0.48
CA LYS A 227 -9.72 15.52 -1.58
C LYS A 227 -10.71 15.44 -2.75
N ALA A 228 -10.22 15.66 -3.95
CA ALA A 228 -11.03 15.56 -5.17
C ALA A 228 -10.26 14.77 -6.23
N ARG A 229 -10.99 13.89 -6.94
CA ARG A 229 -10.43 13.05 -8.01
C ARG A 229 -11.37 12.96 -9.21
N ILE A 230 -10.76 12.95 -10.38
CA ILE A 230 -11.40 12.74 -11.67
C ILE A 230 -10.66 11.62 -12.39
N ASN A 231 -11.41 10.66 -12.95
CA ASN A 231 -10.87 9.60 -13.79
C ASN A 231 -11.57 9.62 -15.16
N SER A 232 -10.82 9.30 -16.22
CA SER A 232 -11.26 9.25 -17.62
C SER A 232 -12.46 8.33 -17.90
N SER A 233 -12.85 7.48 -16.95
CA SER A 233 -14.05 6.62 -17.03
C SER A 233 -15.33 7.31 -16.52
N ASP A 234 -15.41 8.65 -16.56
CA ASP A 234 -16.53 9.49 -16.07
C ASP A 234 -16.95 9.27 -14.61
N ARG A 235 -16.06 8.73 -13.77
CA ARG A 235 -16.30 8.56 -12.33
C ARG A 235 -15.63 9.68 -11.53
N PHE A 236 -16.44 10.66 -11.15
CA PHE A 236 -16.07 11.69 -10.17
C PHE A 236 -16.14 11.12 -8.75
N ALA A 237 -15.12 11.38 -7.93
CA ALA A 237 -15.13 11.03 -6.52
C ALA A 237 -14.60 12.20 -5.67
N TYR A 238 -15.29 12.53 -4.60
CA TYR A 238 -14.88 13.51 -3.60
C TYR A 238 -14.84 12.84 -2.22
N GLY A 239 -13.91 13.28 -1.38
CA GLY A 239 -13.76 12.81 -0.01
C GLY A 239 -13.37 13.97 0.91
N SER A 240 -13.94 13.99 2.10
CA SER A 240 -13.59 14.94 3.15
C SER A 240 -13.36 14.16 4.45
N CYS A 241 -12.25 14.44 5.12
CA CYS A 241 -11.98 13.98 6.48
C CYS A 241 -11.87 15.20 7.39
#